data_AF-A0A1I4E1V4-F1
#
_entry.id   AF-A0A1I4E1V4-F1
#
_cell.length_a   1.000
_cell.length_b   1.000
_cell.length_c   1.000
_cell.angle_alpha   90.00
_cell.angle_beta   90.00
_cell.angle_gamma   90.00
#
_symmetry.space_group_name_H-M   'P 1'
#
loop_
_entity.id
_entity.type
_entity.pdbx_description
1 polymer ?
#
loop_
_entity_poly.entity_id
_entity_poly.type
_entity_poly.pdbx_seq_one_letter_code
_entity_poly.pdbx_strand_id
1 'polypeptide(L)' 'MKAAKFQVGDKVEIVPRRTHLPHVKKHYGKTLVVEALIITHYDDYYYKIKGVENYAPEDDLIISNKQHEKVN' A
#
# COMPACT_ATOMS: atom_id res chain seq x y z
N MET A 1 2.67 5.21 19.58
CA MET A 1 2.84 5.23 18.12
C MET A 1 3.57 3.96 17.67
N LYS A 2 2.86 3.09 16.95
CA LYS A 2 3.45 1.90 16.28
C LYS A 2 4.38 2.35 15.15
N ALA A 3 5.40 1.59 14.76
CA ALA A 3 6.19 1.92 13.57
C ALA A 3 5.38 1.71 12.28
N ALA A 4 5.49 2.62 11.30
CA ALA A 4 4.89 2.47 9.98
C ALA A 4 5.52 1.27 9.25
N LYS A 5 4.69 0.41 8.63
CA LYS A 5 5.20 -0.77 7.89
C LYS A 5 5.83 -0.43 6.54
N PHE A 6 5.43 0.66 5.90
CA PHE A 6 5.89 1.05 4.56
C PHE A 6 6.43 2.48 4.57
N GLN A 7 7.31 2.78 3.61
CA GLN A 7 7.91 4.10 3.42
C GLN A 7 7.57 4.67 2.04
N VAL A 8 7.70 5.98 1.89
CA VAL A 8 7.56 6.64 0.59
C VAL A 8 8.60 6.09 -0.39
N GLY A 9 8.15 5.71 -1.58
CA GLY A 9 8.98 5.06 -2.60
C GLY A 9 8.90 3.53 -2.59
N ASP A 10 8.35 2.90 -1.55
CA ASP A 10 8.18 1.46 -1.52
C ASP A 10 7.25 0.98 -2.63
N LYS A 11 7.61 -0.15 -3.24
CA LYS A 11 6.74 -0.88 -4.15
C LYS A 11 5.84 -1.81 -3.34
N VAL A 12 4.55 -1.56 -3.38
CA VAL A 12 3.54 -2.32 -2.65
C VAL A 12 2.50 -2.90 -3.59
N GLU A 13 1.88 -3.98 -3.19
CA GLU A 13 0.71 -4.56 -3.86
C GLU A 13 -0.52 -4.37 -2.99
N ILE A 14 -1.65 -4.01 -3.62
CA ILE A 14 -2.92 -3.87 -2.94
C ILE A 14 -3.63 -5.23 -2.94
N VAL A 15 -4.00 -5.72 -1.76
CA VAL A 15 -4.64 -7.02 -1.55
C VAL A 15 -6.03 -6.88 -0.91
N PRO A 16 -6.98 -7.77 -1.22
CA PRO A 16 -8.32 -7.75 -0.63
C PRO A 16 -8.29 -8.20 0.83
N ARG A 17 -8.20 -7.27 1.78
CA ARG A 17 -8.42 -7.56 3.21
C ARG A 17 -9.55 -6.74 3.82
N ARG A 18 -9.26 -5.49 4.21
CA ARG A 18 -10.10 -4.67 5.07
C ARG A 18 -10.85 -3.57 4.30
N THR A 19 -10.28 -2.99 3.24
CA THR A 19 -10.94 -1.87 2.56
C THR A 19 -12.16 -2.31 1.77
N HIS A 20 -13.24 -1.56 1.97
CA HIS A 20 -14.44 -1.66 1.14
C HIS A 20 -14.46 -0.62 0.00
N LEU A 21 -13.44 0.26 -0.08
CA LEU A 21 -13.40 1.38 -1.03
C LEU A 21 -13.29 0.90 -2.49
N PRO A 22 -14.29 1.18 -3.36
CA PRO A 22 -14.28 0.72 -4.75
C PRO A 22 -13.07 1.20 -5.56
N HIS A 23 -12.56 2.40 -5.28
CA HIS A 23 -11.43 2.98 -5.99
C HIS A 23 -10.12 2.26 -5.68
N VAL A 24 -9.95 1.73 -4.46
CA VAL A 24 -8.76 0.96 -4.08
C VAL A 24 -8.84 -0.46 -4.66
N LYS A 25 -10.05 -1.06 -4.63
CA LYS A 25 -10.35 -2.39 -5.19
C LYS A 25 -9.97 -2.55 -6.66
N LYS A 26 -10.13 -1.51 -7.48
CA LYS A 26 -9.76 -1.50 -8.91
C LYS A 26 -8.27 -1.74 -9.18
N HIS A 27 -7.44 -1.65 -8.13
CA HIS A 27 -6.00 -1.81 -8.21
C HIS A 27 -5.47 -3.06 -7.48
N TYR A 28 -6.36 -3.97 -7.08
CA TYR A 28 -5.94 -5.25 -6.50
C TYR A 28 -5.03 -6.04 -7.44
N GLY A 29 -3.99 -6.65 -6.88
CA GLY A 29 -2.98 -7.40 -7.63
C GLY A 29 -1.98 -6.54 -8.40
N LYS A 30 -2.06 -5.21 -8.34
CA LYS A 30 -1.13 -4.31 -9.02
C LYS A 30 0.00 -3.90 -8.07
N THR A 31 1.23 -3.99 -8.56
CA THR A 31 2.40 -3.37 -7.93
C THR A 31 2.39 -1.87 -8.22
N LEU A 32 2.32 -1.06 -7.17
CA LEU A 32 2.29 0.40 -7.22
C LEU A 32 3.29 0.98 -6.22
N VAL A 33 3.47 2.30 -6.24
CA VAL A 33 4.46 2.98 -5.40
C VAL A 33 3.76 3.80 -4.32
N VAL A 34 4.25 3.71 -3.09
CA VAL A 34 3.83 4.58 -1.99
C VAL A 34 4.29 6.01 -2.26
N GLU A 35 3.35 6.95 -2.29
CA GLU A 35 3.58 8.37 -2.53
C GLU A 35 3.62 9.18 -1.23
N ALA A 36 2.78 8.84 -0.26
CA ALA A 36 2.74 9.51 1.03
C ALA A 36 2.21 8.60 2.14
N LEU A 37 2.55 8.94 3.39
CA LEU A 37 2.05 8.31 4.60
C LEU A 37 1.15 9.30 5.36
N ILE A 38 0.00 8.82 5.81
CA ILE A 38 -0.93 9.56 6.68
C ILE A 38 -1.13 8.77 7.97
N ILE A 39 -1.01 9.48 9.09
CA ILE A 39 -1.26 8.96 10.42
C ILE A 39 -2.52 9.63 10.93
N THR A 40 -3.52 8.83 11.29
CA THR A 40 -4.75 9.35 11.90
C THR A 40 -4.59 9.51 13.42
N HIS A 41 -5.52 10.21 14.07
CA HIS A 41 -5.52 10.39 15.53
C HIS A 41 -5.69 9.08 16.32
N TYR A 42 -6.03 7.97 15.67
CA TYR A 42 -6.19 6.64 16.26
C TYR A 42 -4.97 5.73 16.06
N ASP A 43 -3.81 6.27 15.72
CA ASP A 43 -2.60 5.52 15.35
C ASP A 43 -2.79 4.57 14.13
N ASP A 44 -3.86 4.75 13.35
CA ASP A 44 -4.06 4.03 12.08
C ASP A 44 -3.22 4.67 10.96
N TYR A 45 -2.54 3.80 10.21
CA TYR A 45 -1.70 4.17 9.06
C TYR A 45 -2.45 4.00 7.74
N TYR A 46 -2.46 5.06 6.95
CA TYR A 46 -3.00 5.11 5.60
C TYR A 46 -1.91 5.56 4.63
N TYR A 47 -1.92 5.01 3.42
CA TYR A 47 -0.89 5.26 2.43
C TYR A 47 -1.53 5.79 1.15
N LYS A 48 -1.01 6.92 0.65
CA LYS A 48 -1.31 7.39 -0.70
C LYS A 48 -0.52 6.54 -1.66
N ILE A 49 -1.20 5.89 -2.58
CA ILE A 49 -0.56 5.09 -3.63
C ILE A 49 -0.63 5.85 -4.94
N LYS A 50 0.50 5.96 -5.64
CA LYS A 50 0.60 6.69 -6.90
C LYS A 50 -0.39 6.11 -7.92
N GLY A 51 -1.27 6.97 -8.44
CA GLY A 51 -2.29 6.58 -9.40
C GLY A 51 -3.54 5.92 -8.81
N VAL A 52 -3.67 5.92 -7.47
CA VAL A 52 -4.91 5.53 -6.77
C VAL A 52 -5.56 6.78 -6.19
N GLU A 53 -6.83 6.98 -6.51
CA GLU A 53 -7.58 8.18 -6.15
C GLU A 53 -7.66 8.39 -4.63
N ASN A 54 -7.80 7.30 -3.87
CA ASN A 54 -7.97 7.32 -2.43
C ASN A 54 -6.80 6.62 -1.69
N TYR A 55 -6.79 6.72 -0.36
CA TYR A 55 -5.79 6.10 0.50
C TYR A 55 -6.09 4.61 0.72
N ALA A 56 -5.04 3.79 0.74
CA ALA A 56 -5.11 2.39 1.12
C ALA A 56 -4.71 2.25 2.59
N PRO A 57 -5.48 1.50 3.42
CA PRO A 57 -5.08 1.22 4.79
C PRO A 57 -3.87 0.28 4.81
N GLU A 58 -3.06 0.37 5.87
CA GLU A 58 -1.82 -0.44 6.02
C GLU A 58 -2.03 -1.94 5.80
N ASP A 59 -3.17 -2.49 6.25
CA ASP A 59 -3.43 -3.92 6.18
C ASP A 59 -3.77 -4.43 4.77
N ASP A 60 -4.13 -3.54 3.85
CA ASP A 60 -4.40 -3.89 2.45
C ASP A 60 -3.16 -3.82 1.58
N LEU A 61 -2.00 -3.53 2.16
CA LEU A 61 -0.75 -3.41 1.45
C LEU A 61 0.19 -4.54 1.86
N ILE A 62 0.94 -5.03 0.89
CA ILE A 62 2.08 -5.93 1.11
C ILE A 62 3.28 -5.42 0.32
N ILE A 63 4.51 -5.65 0.80
CA ILE A 63 5.71 -5.34 0.02
C ILE A 63 5.69 -6.21 -1.23
N SER A 64 5.80 -5.58 -2.40
CA SER A 64 5.89 -6.29 -3.65
C SER A 64 7.31 -6.82 -3.82
N ASN A 65 7.54 -8.04 -3.36
CA ASN A 65 8.81 -8.77 -3.52
C ASN A 65 9.01 -9.29 -4.95
N LYS A 66 8.69 -8.51 -5.98
CA LYS A 66 9.34 -8.69 -7.30
C LYS A 66 10.78 -8.17 -7.20
N GLN A 67 11.55 -8.76 -6.28
CA GLN A 67 12.98 -8.88 -6.47
C GLN A 67 13.13 -9.69 -7.75
N HIS A 68 13.97 -9.19 -8.65
CA HIS A 68 14.38 -9.92 -9.84
C HIS A 68 14.62 -11.39 -9.47
N GLU A 69 13.92 -12.31 -10.12
CA GLU A 69 14.54 -13.61 -10.40
C GLU A 69 15.88 -13.28 -11.04
N LYS A 70 16.96 -13.37 -10.25
CA LYS A 70 18.28 -13.50 -10.82
C LYS A 70 18.24 -14.80 -11.57
N VAL A 71 18.15 -14.68 -12.90
CA VAL A 71 18.50 -15.73 -13.83
C VAL A 71 19.89 -16.22 -13.43
N ASN A 72 19.97 -17.46 -12.96
CA ASN A 72 21.22 -18.20 -12.85
C ASN A 72 20.93 -19.69 -13.04
#